data_AF-A0A540X317-F1
#
_entry.id   AF-A0A540X317-F1
#
_cell.length_a   1.000
_cell.length_b   1.000
_cell.length_c   1.000
_cell.angle_alpha   90.00
_cell.angle_beta   90.00
_cell.angle_gamma   90.00
#
_symmetry.space_group_name_H-M   'P 1'
#
loop_
_entity.id
_entity.type
_entity.pdbx_description
1 polymer ?
#
loop_
_entity_poly.entity_id
_entity_poly.type
_entity_poly.pdbx_seq_one_letter_code
_entity_poly.pdbx_strand_id
1 'polypeptide(L)'
;MGVTVRRPPSGIVSVLCLVLAGCGGGGSGPTTPPAPEVGESQAEIRIANSLSTDALVLNAIGTNPEANGLLATTKLVDLFSVSGGDPRILKQLHDPDAQKFMEYLVSCALGPNQTLWYYNPRGSNPGPRVWGGKAGLCTQWLTSAPSQACLNRVSACLLSRNNALGRRVELSIRGEVPGDPSIFYLEAMTKPAEYEPTTAVKLDSFAPCTASETGAQRDCGWTADGIGVCIPGSTVSLGAGGVVSCPGPAVGSSSGAQMVLRVCSGVVGCDSARTTNLGEGDSSCAGSEPIVTFTCPAEGYYSVMTAPWDSDDAGTASVDVSADSPTRYALSESQVFAVREGAFYGNVFDPKALATKVSVEEVQVGGERPRFVVVGDDAIIEGAIYRKMYSCYDPSWGDGAAYSSHRVCALPNAGANCAATVAGPCWGSAVKPSLPGRCEVNDGPQVPGDGDYERCKDPYGNVWKEPVTTFLHDPCGPVSDDQTGKLCGRTVRPRKER
;
A
#
# COMPACT_ATOMS: atom_id res chain seq x y z
N MET A 1 -17.69 -37.74 -51.08
CA MET A 1 -16.95 -36.76 -51.88
C MET A 1 -16.36 -35.74 -50.93
N GLY A 2 -15.04 -35.69 -50.80
CA GLY A 2 -14.34 -34.82 -49.84
C GLY A 2 -12.86 -35.17 -49.86
N VAL A 3 -12.07 -34.27 -50.43
CA VAL A 3 -10.72 -34.47 -50.98
C VAL A 3 -9.67 -34.51 -49.87
N THR A 4 -8.92 -35.62 -49.79
CA THR A 4 -7.62 -35.72 -49.13
C THR A 4 -6.51 -35.23 -50.06
N VAL A 5 -5.70 -34.27 -49.62
CA VAL A 5 -4.42 -33.93 -50.27
C VAL A 5 -3.26 -34.45 -49.43
N ARG A 6 -2.38 -35.19 -50.10
CA ARG A 6 -1.13 -35.77 -49.59
C ARG A 6 0.01 -35.33 -50.52
N ARG A 7 1.22 -35.26 -49.94
CA ARG A 7 2.57 -35.55 -50.52
C ARG A 7 3.36 -34.40 -51.22
N PRO A 8 4.70 -34.53 -51.43
CA PRO A 8 5.80 -34.48 -50.44
C PRO A 8 7.00 -33.59 -50.97
N PRO A 9 8.29 -34.01 -51.03
CA PRO A 9 9.40 -33.61 -50.14
C PRO A 9 10.62 -32.94 -50.86
N SER A 10 11.70 -32.75 -50.10
CA SER A 10 13.12 -32.75 -50.52
C SER A 10 13.81 -31.41 -50.79
N GLY A 11 14.97 -31.24 -50.17
CA GLY A 11 15.94 -30.18 -50.47
C GLY A 11 17.09 -30.15 -49.47
N ILE A 12 17.96 -31.16 -49.50
CA ILE A 12 19.30 -31.13 -48.89
C ILE A 12 20.23 -30.38 -49.87
N VAL A 13 20.96 -29.35 -49.42
CA VAL A 13 22.25 -28.94 -50.00
C VAL A 13 23.22 -28.57 -48.88
N SER A 14 24.44 -29.10 -49.03
CA SER A 14 25.57 -29.10 -48.12
C SER A 14 26.58 -27.96 -48.38
N VAL A 15 27.25 -27.54 -47.30
CA VAL A 15 28.70 -27.26 -47.14
C VAL A 15 29.37 -26.13 -47.96
N LEU A 16 29.96 -25.14 -47.27
CA LEU A 16 31.43 -24.92 -47.28
C LEU A 16 31.92 -23.96 -46.18
N CYS A 17 33.05 -24.33 -45.58
CA CYS A 17 33.80 -23.66 -44.51
C CYS A 17 34.57 -22.41 -44.98
N LEU A 18 34.85 -21.49 -44.05
CA LEU A 18 36.11 -20.73 -44.05
C LEU A 18 36.57 -20.43 -42.62
N VAL A 19 37.76 -20.95 -42.31
CA VAL A 19 38.55 -20.74 -41.11
C VAL A 19 39.43 -19.52 -41.34
N LEU A 20 39.46 -18.57 -40.40
CA LEU A 20 40.64 -17.72 -40.18
C LEU A 20 40.88 -17.57 -38.68
N ALA A 21 42.05 -18.05 -38.26
CA ALA A 21 42.65 -17.84 -36.96
C ALA A 21 43.27 -16.43 -36.88
N GLY A 22 43.19 -15.82 -35.70
CA GLY A 22 43.93 -14.61 -35.36
C GLY A 22 44.22 -14.60 -33.85
N CYS A 23 45.45 -14.93 -33.47
CA CYS A 23 45.99 -14.76 -32.12
C CYS A 23 46.54 -13.35 -31.92
N GLY A 24 46.40 -12.80 -30.71
CA GLY A 24 47.07 -11.58 -30.22
C GLY A 24 46.08 -10.70 -29.45
N GLY A 25 46.34 -10.22 -28.24
CA GLY A 25 47.49 -10.28 -27.35
C GLY A 25 47.03 -9.90 -25.94
N GLY A 26 47.87 -10.23 -24.96
CA GLY A 26 47.59 -10.05 -23.54
C GLY A 26 47.28 -8.62 -23.13
N GLY A 27 46.26 -8.48 -22.27
CA GLY A 27 45.93 -7.28 -21.53
C GLY A 27 45.12 -7.68 -20.30
N SER A 28 45.80 -8.09 -19.24
CA SER A 28 45.21 -8.29 -17.91
C SER A 28 44.93 -6.92 -17.28
N GLY A 29 43.77 -6.34 -17.63
CA GLY A 29 43.17 -5.23 -16.90
C GLY A 29 42.24 -5.78 -15.80
N PRO A 30 42.12 -5.09 -14.65
CA PRO A 30 41.18 -5.48 -13.60
C PRO A 30 39.76 -5.44 -14.16
N THR A 31 39.10 -6.60 -14.18
CA THR A 31 37.70 -6.71 -14.57
C THR A 31 36.85 -6.15 -13.44
N THR A 32 36.49 -4.87 -13.56
CA THR A 32 35.46 -4.27 -12.71
C THR A 32 34.15 -5.01 -12.97
N PRO A 33 33.50 -5.58 -11.95
CA PRO A 33 32.17 -6.16 -12.14
C PRO A 33 31.24 -5.08 -12.70
N PRO A 34 30.36 -5.40 -13.66
CA PRO A 34 29.37 -4.45 -14.13
C PRO A 34 28.59 -3.94 -12.91
N ALA A 35 28.49 -2.62 -12.79
CA ALA A 35 27.61 -2.00 -11.81
C ALA A 35 26.22 -2.64 -11.98
N PRO A 36 25.52 -2.98 -10.88
CA PRO A 36 24.15 -3.45 -10.99
C PRO A 36 23.37 -2.41 -11.80
N GLU A 37 22.77 -2.86 -12.90
CA GLU A 37 21.83 -2.08 -13.67
C GLU A 37 20.76 -1.62 -12.68
N VAL A 38 20.68 -0.32 -12.43
CA VAL A 38 19.67 0.28 -11.55
C VAL A 38 18.34 0.06 -12.27
N GLY A 39 17.70 -1.07 -11.96
CA GLY A 39 16.38 -1.40 -12.47
C GLY A 39 15.42 -0.27 -12.13
N GLU A 40 14.55 0.05 -13.08
CA GLU A 40 13.45 1.00 -12.87
C GLU A 40 12.76 0.71 -11.54
N SER A 41 12.65 1.76 -10.71
CA SER A 41 12.02 1.77 -9.40
C SER A 41 10.81 0.85 -9.36
N GLN A 42 10.98 -0.33 -8.74
CA GLN A 42 9.90 -1.26 -8.46
C GLN A 42 8.83 -0.54 -7.63
N ALA A 43 7.57 -0.71 -7.99
CA ALA A 43 6.47 0.04 -7.39
C ALA A 43 6.37 -0.29 -5.89
N GLU A 44 6.30 0.74 -5.06
CA GLU A 44 6.02 0.64 -3.63
C GLU A 44 4.55 0.22 -3.44
N ILE A 45 4.33 -0.95 -2.83
CA ILE A 45 2.99 -1.53 -2.58
C ILE A 45 2.67 -1.46 -1.08
N ARG A 46 3.22 -0.45 -0.41
CA ARG A 46 2.71 0.01 0.88
C ARG A 46 1.57 0.97 0.63
N ILE A 47 0.41 0.63 1.18
CA ILE A 47 -0.80 1.37 0.90
C ILE A 47 -1.53 1.70 2.19
N ALA A 48 -1.82 2.98 2.38
CA ALA A 48 -2.63 3.47 3.48
C ALA A 48 -4.09 2.96 3.46
N ASN A 49 -4.60 2.63 4.64
CA ASN A 49 -6.00 2.25 4.90
C ASN A 49 -6.94 3.44 5.13
N SER A 50 -6.95 4.47 4.30
CA SER A 50 -7.77 5.68 4.56
C SER A 50 -9.08 5.74 3.77
N LEU A 51 -9.60 4.60 3.30
CA LEU A 51 -10.95 4.54 2.74
C LEU A 51 -11.95 4.34 3.88
N SER A 52 -12.79 5.34 4.16
CA SER A 52 -13.84 5.16 5.15
C SER A 52 -14.80 4.05 4.71
N THR A 53 -15.40 3.35 5.67
CA THR A 53 -16.38 2.32 5.34
C THR A 53 -17.57 2.90 4.58
N ASP A 54 -18.03 4.10 4.92
CA ASP A 54 -19.11 4.76 4.19
C ASP A 54 -18.70 5.08 2.75
N ALA A 55 -17.49 5.60 2.52
CA ALA A 55 -17.00 5.85 1.16
C ALA A 55 -16.83 4.56 0.36
N LEU A 56 -16.50 3.44 1.01
CA LEU A 56 -16.45 2.14 0.36
C LEU A 56 -17.86 1.62 0.05
N VAL A 57 -18.80 1.66 1.00
CA VAL A 57 -20.04 0.85 0.93
C VAL A 57 -21.31 1.65 0.61
N LEU A 58 -21.31 2.97 0.80
CA LEU A 58 -22.47 3.85 0.59
C LEU A 58 -22.19 4.93 -0.46
N ASN A 59 -21.41 4.61 -1.49
CA ASN A 59 -21.15 5.52 -2.59
C ASN A 59 -21.97 5.19 -3.85
N ALA A 60 -22.25 6.21 -4.65
CA ALA A 60 -23.12 6.16 -5.82
C ALA A 60 -22.53 5.42 -7.04
N ILE A 61 -21.27 4.96 -7.01
CA ILE A 61 -20.66 4.16 -8.09
C ILE A 61 -20.59 2.68 -7.70
N GLY A 62 -19.94 2.38 -6.58
CA GLY A 62 -19.76 1.03 -6.05
C GLY A 62 -21.07 0.38 -5.63
N THR A 63 -22.02 1.15 -5.10
CA THR A 63 -23.31 0.65 -4.59
C THR A 63 -24.48 1.06 -5.50
N ASN A 64 -24.20 1.35 -6.77
CA ASN A 64 -25.22 1.52 -7.81
C ASN A 64 -25.14 0.34 -8.80
N PRO A 65 -26.17 -0.52 -8.90
CA PRO A 65 -26.12 -1.71 -9.75
C PRO A 65 -25.75 -1.44 -11.22
N GLU A 66 -26.16 -0.29 -11.78
CA GLU A 66 -25.85 0.05 -13.17
C GLU A 66 -24.40 0.53 -13.32
N ALA A 67 -23.96 1.48 -12.48
CA ALA A 67 -22.59 1.98 -12.51
C ALA A 67 -21.57 0.89 -12.15
N ASN A 68 -21.88 0.09 -11.14
CA ASN A 68 -21.09 -1.06 -10.72
C ASN A 68 -20.96 -2.10 -11.85
N GLY A 69 -22.08 -2.42 -12.53
CA GLY A 69 -22.06 -3.30 -13.69
C GLY A 69 -21.18 -2.78 -14.83
N LEU A 70 -21.22 -1.47 -15.11
CA LEU A 70 -20.36 -0.85 -16.12
C LEU A 70 -18.87 -0.94 -15.76
N LEU A 71 -18.50 -0.70 -14.50
CA LEU A 71 -17.12 -0.89 -14.04
C LEU A 71 -16.67 -2.34 -14.25
N ALA A 72 -17.54 -3.32 -13.96
CA ALA A 72 -17.21 -4.74 -14.07
C ALA A 72 -17.01 -5.24 -15.51
N THR A 73 -17.50 -4.52 -16.52
CA THR A 73 -17.51 -5.00 -17.91
C THR A 73 -16.80 -4.11 -18.91
N THR A 74 -16.40 -2.90 -18.51
CA THR A 74 -15.88 -1.88 -19.43
C THR A 74 -14.49 -1.42 -19.00
N LYS A 75 -13.66 -1.02 -19.97
CA LYS A 75 -12.35 -0.41 -19.70
C LYS A 75 -12.51 0.99 -19.12
N LEU A 76 -11.63 1.38 -18.19
CA LEU A 76 -11.78 2.62 -17.43
C LEU A 76 -11.76 3.88 -18.30
N VAL A 77 -10.90 3.93 -19.33
CA VAL A 77 -10.81 5.12 -20.19
C VAL A 77 -12.11 5.45 -20.91
N ASP A 78 -12.92 4.45 -21.27
CA ASP A 78 -14.21 4.68 -21.95
C ASP A 78 -15.26 5.23 -20.98
N LEU A 79 -15.21 4.83 -19.71
CA LEU A 79 -16.17 5.27 -18.69
C LEU A 79 -15.91 6.70 -18.24
N PHE A 80 -14.65 7.12 -18.17
CA PHE A 80 -14.24 8.37 -17.53
C PHE A 80 -13.65 9.42 -18.48
N SER A 81 -13.53 9.15 -19.79
CA SER A 81 -12.98 10.10 -20.77
C SER A 81 -13.55 11.52 -20.62
N VAL A 82 -12.67 12.52 -20.62
CA VAL A 82 -13.04 13.95 -20.50
C VAL A 82 -13.97 14.40 -21.63
N SER A 83 -13.87 13.80 -22.81
CA SER A 83 -14.65 14.19 -24.00
C SER A 83 -15.80 13.23 -24.34
N GLY A 84 -15.98 12.15 -23.59
CA GLY A 84 -16.93 11.09 -23.97
C GLY A 84 -17.18 10.00 -22.94
N GLY A 85 -16.92 10.26 -21.65
CA GLY A 85 -17.23 9.32 -20.58
C GLY A 85 -18.71 8.94 -20.54
N ASP A 86 -19.01 7.79 -19.94
CA ASP A 86 -20.39 7.29 -19.86
C ASP A 86 -21.22 8.25 -18.98
N PRO A 87 -22.32 8.83 -19.50
CA PRO A 87 -23.10 9.84 -18.79
C PRO A 87 -23.67 9.33 -17.46
N ARG A 88 -23.88 8.01 -17.33
CA ARG A 88 -24.38 7.41 -16.09
C ARG A 88 -23.31 7.45 -15.00
N ILE A 89 -22.07 7.13 -15.35
CA ILE A 89 -20.91 7.23 -14.45
C ILE A 89 -20.64 8.68 -14.07
N LEU A 90 -20.61 9.58 -15.06
CA LEU A 90 -20.37 11.01 -14.83
C LEU A 90 -21.41 11.61 -13.87
N LYS A 91 -22.68 11.20 -13.97
CA LYS A 91 -23.72 11.60 -13.01
C LYS A 91 -23.40 11.14 -11.58
N GLN A 92 -22.93 9.91 -11.40
CA GLN A 92 -22.61 9.40 -10.07
C GLN A 92 -21.41 10.11 -9.43
N LEU A 93 -20.50 10.69 -10.22
CA LEU A 93 -19.35 11.47 -9.72
C LEU A 93 -19.72 12.80 -9.03
N HIS A 94 -21.00 13.18 -9.00
CA HIS A 94 -21.44 14.27 -8.12
C HIS A 94 -21.38 13.90 -6.62
N ASP A 95 -21.36 12.59 -6.32
CA ASP A 95 -21.13 12.08 -4.98
C ASP A 95 -19.63 12.18 -4.59
N PRO A 96 -19.26 12.88 -3.50
CA PRO A 96 -17.89 12.89 -2.97
C PRO A 96 -17.32 11.49 -2.73
N ASP A 97 -18.12 10.60 -2.17
CA ASP A 97 -17.67 9.28 -1.75
C ASP A 97 -17.43 8.38 -2.96
N ALA A 98 -18.20 8.58 -4.04
CA ALA A 98 -17.93 7.93 -5.32
C ALA A 98 -16.59 8.37 -5.93
N GLN A 99 -16.21 9.66 -5.80
CA GLN A 99 -14.88 10.11 -6.24
C GLN A 99 -13.77 9.51 -5.39
N LYS A 100 -14.00 9.35 -4.08
CA LYS A 100 -13.04 8.75 -3.15
C LYS A 100 -12.88 7.24 -3.41
N PHE A 101 -13.97 6.53 -3.64
CA PHE A 101 -13.97 5.14 -4.07
C PHE A 101 -13.14 4.95 -5.35
N MET A 102 -13.34 5.82 -6.36
CA MET A 102 -12.58 5.75 -7.61
C MET A 102 -11.09 6.05 -7.44
N GLU A 103 -10.72 7.02 -6.59
CA GLU A 103 -9.31 7.27 -6.25
C GLU A 103 -8.62 6.00 -5.73
N TYR A 104 -9.29 5.25 -4.85
CA TYR A 104 -8.77 4.02 -4.27
C TYR A 104 -8.79 2.86 -5.26
N LEU A 105 -9.83 2.74 -6.09
CA LEU A 105 -9.95 1.73 -7.13
C LEU A 105 -8.81 1.87 -8.13
N VAL A 106 -8.59 3.08 -8.65
CA VAL A 106 -7.52 3.39 -9.61
C VAL A 106 -6.15 3.13 -8.97
N SER A 107 -5.97 3.55 -7.72
CA SER A 107 -4.73 3.30 -6.98
C SER A 107 -4.45 1.81 -6.75
N CYS A 108 -5.46 0.96 -6.55
CA CYS A 108 -5.29 -0.49 -6.46
C CYS A 108 -5.08 -1.14 -7.84
N ALA A 109 -5.85 -0.73 -8.85
CA ALA A 109 -5.84 -1.39 -10.15
C ALA A 109 -4.60 -1.02 -10.99
N LEU A 110 -4.26 0.25 -11.07
CA LEU A 110 -3.25 0.76 -11.99
C LEU A 110 -1.88 0.90 -11.32
N GLY A 111 -0.81 0.80 -12.11
CA GLY A 111 0.57 0.97 -11.63
C GLY A 111 0.96 2.44 -11.45
N PRO A 112 2.12 2.75 -10.84
CA PRO A 112 2.51 4.12 -10.49
C PRO A 112 2.67 5.05 -11.71
N ASN A 113 2.98 4.47 -12.88
CA ASN A 113 3.15 5.23 -14.13
C ASN A 113 1.85 5.36 -14.95
N GLN A 114 0.73 4.85 -14.43
CA GLN A 114 -0.57 4.91 -15.10
C GLN A 114 -1.48 5.93 -14.40
N THR A 115 -2.18 6.71 -15.22
CA THR A 115 -3.14 7.71 -14.73
C THR A 115 -4.47 7.58 -15.46
N LEU A 116 -5.57 7.90 -14.76
CA LEU A 116 -6.92 7.95 -15.33
C LEU A 116 -7.45 9.38 -15.26
N TRP A 117 -7.61 9.99 -16.41
CA TRP A 117 -8.26 11.29 -16.53
C TRP A 117 -9.77 11.17 -16.38
N TYR A 118 -10.39 12.12 -15.69
CA TYR A 118 -11.83 12.21 -15.57
C TYR A 118 -12.31 13.66 -15.52
N TYR A 119 -13.59 13.87 -15.83
CA TYR A 119 -14.23 15.17 -15.61
C TYR A 119 -14.83 15.22 -14.21
N ASN A 120 -14.35 16.12 -13.35
CA ASN A 120 -14.94 16.37 -12.04
C ASN A 120 -16.10 17.35 -12.17
N PRO A 121 -17.35 16.92 -11.92
CA PRO A 121 -18.52 17.77 -12.08
C PRO A 121 -18.82 18.60 -10.82
N ARG A 122 -18.00 18.52 -9.76
CA ARG A 122 -18.24 19.16 -8.46
C ARG A 122 -17.47 20.47 -8.28
N GLY A 123 -17.99 21.31 -7.38
CA GLY A 123 -17.33 22.51 -6.87
C GLY A 123 -17.51 23.76 -7.73
N SER A 124 -16.87 24.86 -7.32
CA SER A 124 -16.82 26.11 -8.09
C SER A 124 -16.02 25.99 -9.38
N ASN A 125 -15.12 25.00 -9.46
CA ASN A 125 -14.21 24.77 -10.57
C ASN A 125 -14.35 23.33 -11.12
N PRO A 126 -15.48 22.99 -11.76
CA PRO A 126 -15.63 21.72 -12.46
C PRO A 126 -14.63 21.66 -13.62
N GLY A 127 -14.14 20.46 -13.94
CA GLY A 127 -13.14 20.33 -15.00
C GLY A 127 -12.32 19.05 -14.94
N PRO A 128 -11.34 18.91 -15.85
CA PRO A 128 -10.47 17.74 -15.92
C PRO A 128 -9.66 17.56 -14.64
N ARG A 129 -9.64 16.34 -14.14
CA ARG A 129 -8.84 15.87 -13.00
C ARG A 129 -8.22 14.53 -13.35
N VAL A 130 -7.35 14.04 -12.47
CA VAL A 130 -6.62 12.79 -12.66
C VAL A 130 -6.60 11.98 -11.38
N TRP A 131 -6.82 10.67 -11.51
CA TRP A 131 -6.49 9.69 -10.47
C TRP A 131 -5.20 8.95 -10.87
N GLY A 132 -4.29 8.78 -9.91
CA GLY A 132 -3.02 8.07 -10.11
C GLY A 132 -3.09 6.62 -9.65
N GLY A 133 -2.50 5.72 -10.44
CA GLY A 133 -2.26 4.34 -10.03
C GLY A 133 -1.16 4.24 -8.97
N LYS A 134 -1.11 3.11 -8.26
CA LYS A 134 -0.04 2.77 -7.30
C LYS A 134 0.32 1.28 -7.35
N ALA A 135 -0.62 0.40 -7.00
CA ALA A 135 -0.34 -1.01 -6.73
C ALA A 135 -0.21 -1.89 -7.99
N GLY A 136 -0.84 -1.51 -9.10
CA GLY A 136 -0.72 -2.25 -10.36
C GLY A 136 -1.36 -3.64 -10.37
N LEU A 137 -2.35 -3.90 -9.52
CA LEU A 137 -2.96 -5.24 -9.39
C LEU A 137 -3.73 -5.70 -10.64
N CYS A 138 -4.12 -4.76 -11.50
CA CYS A 138 -4.87 -4.97 -12.73
C CYS A 138 -4.65 -3.83 -13.75
N THR A 139 -3.40 -3.64 -14.18
CA THR A 139 -2.98 -2.52 -15.04
C THR A 139 -3.73 -2.48 -16.39
N GLN A 140 -4.14 -3.63 -16.91
CA GLN A 140 -4.89 -3.75 -18.16
C GLN A 140 -6.30 -3.17 -18.11
N TRP A 141 -6.89 -2.98 -16.91
CA TRP A 141 -8.25 -2.43 -16.78
C TRP A 141 -8.36 -1.00 -17.31
N LEU A 142 -7.23 -0.28 -17.38
CA LEU A 142 -7.19 1.02 -18.01
C LEU A 142 -7.73 0.95 -19.46
N THR A 143 -7.26 -0.03 -20.24
CA THR A 143 -7.49 -0.10 -21.70
C THR A 143 -8.26 -1.33 -22.16
N SER A 144 -8.66 -2.23 -21.26
CA SER A 144 -9.41 -3.45 -21.55
C SER A 144 -10.43 -3.74 -20.45
N ALA A 145 -11.49 -4.47 -20.79
CA ALA A 145 -12.45 -4.92 -19.79
C ALA A 145 -11.73 -5.82 -18.76
N PRO A 146 -12.07 -5.70 -17.46
CA PRO A 146 -11.40 -6.46 -16.43
C PRO A 146 -11.80 -7.94 -16.49
N SER A 147 -10.87 -8.83 -16.12
CA SER A 147 -11.18 -10.25 -15.90
C SER A 147 -11.76 -10.46 -14.50
N GLN A 148 -12.38 -11.62 -14.24
CA GLN A 148 -12.89 -11.93 -12.90
C GLN A 148 -11.78 -11.95 -11.83
N ALA A 149 -10.60 -12.48 -12.15
CA ALA A 149 -9.45 -12.48 -11.23
C ALA A 149 -8.98 -11.05 -10.92
N CYS A 150 -8.98 -10.17 -11.92
CA CYS A 150 -8.71 -8.75 -11.73
C CYS A 150 -9.74 -8.09 -10.79
N LEU A 151 -11.03 -8.31 -11.03
CA LEU A 151 -12.10 -7.78 -10.18
C LEU A 151 -11.94 -8.25 -8.74
N ASN A 152 -11.65 -9.54 -8.53
CA ASN A 152 -11.48 -10.10 -7.20
C ASN A 152 -10.27 -9.48 -6.48
N ARG A 153 -9.12 -9.37 -7.15
CA ARG A 153 -7.89 -8.82 -6.57
C ARG A 153 -8.03 -7.35 -6.23
N VAL A 154 -8.63 -6.54 -7.11
CA VAL A 154 -8.89 -5.13 -6.83
C VAL A 154 -9.91 -4.98 -5.71
N SER A 155 -10.93 -5.83 -5.65
CA SER A 155 -11.89 -5.86 -4.53
C SER A 155 -11.20 -6.16 -3.19
N ALA A 156 -10.29 -7.12 -3.17
CA ALA A 156 -9.49 -7.47 -1.99
C ALA A 156 -8.60 -6.30 -1.54
N CYS A 157 -7.95 -5.60 -2.47
CA CYS A 157 -7.18 -4.38 -2.18
C CYS A 157 -8.03 -3.22 -1.68
N LEU A 158 -9.22 -3.01 -2.24
CA LEU A 158 -10.14 -1.98 -1.77
C LEU A 158 -10.56 -2.25 -0.31
N LEU A 159 -10.91 -3.50 -0.02
CA LEU A 159 -11.35 -3.90 1.31
C LEU A 159 -10.21 -3.89 2.33
N SER A 160 -8.98 -4.26 1.95
CA SER A 160 -7.82 -4.19 2.84
C SER A 160 -7.56 -2.76 3.31
N ARG A 161 -7.87 -1.78 2.46
CA ARG A 161 -7.74 -0.34 2.75
C ARG A 161 -8.94 0.25 3.47
N ASN A 162 -9.97 -0.54 3.76
CA ASN A 162 -11.13 -0.09 4.50
C ASN A 162 -10.74 0.25 5.94
N ASN A 163 -11.24 1.38 6.44
CA ASN A 163 -11.06 1.78 7.82
C ASN A 163 -12.25 2.61 8.30
N ALA A 164 -13.08 1.98 9.14
CA ALA A 164 -14.25 2.60 9.72
C ALA A 164 -13.95 3.87 10.54
N LEU A 165 -12.73 4.00 11.08
CA LEU A 165 -12.35 5.10 11.96
C LEU A 165 -11.64 6.25 11.24
N GLY A 166 -11.48 6.16 9.91
CA GLY A 166 -10.84 7.21 9.11
C GLY A 166 -9.35 7.44 9.40
N ARG A 167 -8.70 6.57 10.20
CA ARG A 167 -7.26 6.63 10.45
C ARG A 167 -6.47 6.29 9.18
N ARG A 168 -5.24 6.77 9.11
CA ARG A 168 -4.31 6.52 7.99
C ARG A 168 -3.09 5.73 8.45
N VAL A 169 -3.21 4.42 8.45
CA VAL A 169 -2.12 3.50 8.78
C VAL A 169 -1.60 2.89 7.49
N GLU A 170 -0.28 2.88 7.33
CA GLU A 170 0.34 2.14 6.24
C GLU A 170 0.15 0.64 6.45
N LEU A 171 -0.16 -0.05 5.36
CA LEU A 171 -0.32 -1.50 5.35
C LEU A 171 0.74 -2.11 4.45
N SER A 172 1.28 -3.25 4.87
CA SER A 172 1.95 -4.19 3.99
C SER A 172 0.89 -5.15 3.46
N ILE A 173 0.60 -5.10 2.15
CA ILE A 173 -0.34 -6.01 1.51
C ILE A 173 0.43 -7.10 0.78
N ARG A 174 -0.02 -8.36 0.90
CA ARG A 174 0.66 -9.55 0.36
C ARG A 174 -0.35 -10.48 -0.30
N GLY A 175 0.10 -11.26 -1.26
CA GLY A 175 -0.73 -12.17 -2.03
C GLY A 175 -0.03 -12.63 -3.30
N GLU A 176 -0.73 -13.41 -4.11
CA GLU A 176 -0.15 -13.95 -5.34
C GLU A 176 -0.81 -13.47 -6.64
N VAL A 177 0.03 -13.30 -7.67
CA VAL A 177 -0.41 -13.13 -9.05
C VAL A 177 0.25 -14.18 -9.92
N PRO A 178 -0.48 -15.23 -10.33
CA PRO A 178 0.09 -16.28 -11.17
C PRO A 178 0.77 -15.72 -12.42
N GLY A 179 2.09 -15.94 -12.52
CA GLY A 179 2.93 -15.48 -13.62
C GLY A 179 3.59 -14.11 -13.42
N ASP A 180 3.28 -13.40 -12.32
CA ASP A 180 3.88 -12.10 -11.99
C ASP A 180 4.08 -11.93 -10.47
N PRO A 181 5.08 -12.60 -9.87
CA PRO A 181 5.36 -12.51 -8.43
C PRO A 181 5.85 -11.12 -8.00
N SER A 182 6.18 -10.24 -8.94
CA SER A 182 6.69 -8.89 -8.62
C SER A 182 5.60 -7.94 -8.11
N ILE A 183 4.32 -8.27 -8.34
CA ILE A 183 3.18 -7.45 -7.94
C ILE A 183 2.97 -7.40 -6.42
N PHE A 184 3.54 -8.30 -5.63
CA PHE A 184 3.47 -8.21 -4.16
C PHE A 184 4.88 -8.27 -3.55
N TYR A 185 5.86 -7.70 -4.26
CA TYR A 185 7.22 -7.63 -3.75
C TYR A 185 7.30 -6.78 -2.48
N LEU A 186 8.05 -7.28 -1.50
CA LEU A 186 8.29 -6.61 -0.23
C LEU A 186 9.54 -5.76 -0.30
N GLU A 187 9.45 -4.51 0.13
CA GLU A 187 10.58 -3.60 0.09
C GLU A 187 11.76 -4.11 0.92
N ALA A 188 12.96 -4.07 0.34
CA ALA A 188 14.19 -4.40 1.05
C ALA A 188 14.51 -3.36 2.15
N MET A 189 14.09 -2.10 1.94
CA MET A 189 14.19 -1.00 2.88
C MET A 189 12.85 -0.28 2.95
N THR A 190 12.22 -0.28 4.12
CA THR A 190 10.94 0.38 4.34
C THR A 190 11.13 1.86 4.63
N LYS A 191 10.47 2.70 3.84
CA LYS A 191 10.48 4.15 4.07
C LYS A 191 9.51 4.57 5.16
N PRO A 192 9.80 5.64 5.91
CA PRO A 192 8.84 6.23 6.85
C PRO A 192 7.53 6.63 6.18
N ALA A 193 6.41 6.54 6.91
CA ALA A 193 5.13 7.06 6.44
C ALA A 193 5.12 8.60 6.43
N GLU A 194 4.51 9.20 5.40
CA GLU A 194 4.48 10.65 5.22
C GLU A 194 3.26 11.35 5.84
N TYR A 195 2.36 10.58 6.45
CA TYR A 195 1.08 11.06 6.95
C TYR A 195 0.93 10.71 8.42
N GLU A 196 0.43 11.65 9.20
CA GLU A 196 0.06 11.41 10.60
C GLU A 196 -1.10 10.40 10.67
N PRO A 197 -0.93 9.23 11.31
CA PRO A 197 -1.94 8.19 11.27
C PRO A 197 -3.28 8.57 11.86
N THR A 198 -3.29 9.48 12.83
CA THR A 198 -4.53 9.85 13.53
C THR A 198 -5.36 10.86 12.73
N THR A 199 -4.70 11.82 12.08
CA THR A 199 -5.39 12.92 11.36
C THR A 199 -5.45 12.70 9.86
N ALA A 200 -4.68 11.74 9.33
CA ALA A 200 -4.48 11.52 7.89
C ALA A 200 -3.95 12.75 7.14
N VAL A 201 -3.37 13.72 7.86
CA VAL A 201 -2.75 14.92 7.30
C VAL A 201 -1.32 14.59 6.89
N LYS A 202 -0.91 15.05 5.69
CA LYS A 202 0.47 14.93 5.24
C LYS A 202 1.34 15.80 6.14
N LEU A 203 2.48 15.29 6.59
CA LEU A 203 3.43 16.07 7.38
C LEU A 203 4.08 17.14 6.51
N ASP A 204 4.24 18.34 7.06
CA ASP A 204 4.78 19.48 6.33
C ASP A 204 6.19 19.18 5.84
N SER A 205 6.97 18.44 6.63
CA SER A 205 8.32 17.99 6.28
C SER A 205 8.44 17.32 4.90
N PHE A 206 7.41 16.58 4.48
CA PHE A 206 7.37 15.90 3.16
C PHE A 206 6.72 16.74 2.05
N ALA A 207 6.30 17.97 2.35
CA ALA A 207 5.86 18.94 1.35
C ALA A 207 7.09 19.63 0.73
N PRO A 208 7.02 20.02 -0.56
CA PRO A 208 8.05 20.89 -1.15
C PRO A 208 8.13 22.23 -0.40
N CYS A 209 9.33 22.78 -0.27
CA CYS A 209 9.50 24.11 0.29
C CYS A 209 8.89 25.18 -0.64
N THR A 210 8.22 26.18 -0.06
CA THR A 210 7.61 27.28 -0.83
C THR A 210 8.59 28.42 -1.13
N ALA A 211 9.68 28.48 -0.37
CA ALA A 211 10.83 29.35 -0.55
C ALA A 211 12.09 28.58 -0.13
N SER A 212 13.28 29.08 -0.50
CA SER A 212 14.55 28.55 -0.01
C SER A 212 14.58 28.61 1.52
N GLU A 213 14.80 27.47 2.15
CA GLU A 213 14.93 27.30 3.59
C GLU A 213 16.21 26.53 3.91
N THR A 214 16.89 26.92 4.99
CA THR A 214 18.13 26.29 5.43
C THR A 214 17.98 25.69 6.81
N GLY A 215 18.76 24.65 7.09
CA GLY A 215 18.86 24.05 8.41
C GLY A 215 18.11 22.73 8.57
N ALA A 216 18.53 21.95 9.58
CA ALA A 216 17.89 20.67 9.92
C ALA A 216 16.51 20.82 10.58
N GLN A 217 16.17 22.01 11.08
CA GLN A 217 14.92 22.27 11.81
C GLN A 217 13.75 22.69 10.89
N ARG A 218 13.97 22.80 9.57
CA ARG A 218 12.89 23.18 8.63
C ARG A 218 11.89 22.05 8.43
N ASP A 219 10.66 22.36 8.10
CA ASP A 219 9.58 21.38 7.91
C ASP A 219 9.12 21.32 6.46
N CYS A 220 10.07 21.23 5.53
CA CYS A 220 9.80 21.01 4.11
C CYS A 220 11.00 20.42 3.38
N GLY A 221 10.76 19.80 2.23
CA GLY A 221 11.80 19.28 1.34
C GLY A 221 12.52 18.04 1.85
N TRP A 222 11.96 17.33 2.83
CA TRP A 222 12.53 16.10 3.36
C TRP A 222 12.17 14.90 2.50
N THR A 223 13.11 13.95 2.43
CA THR A 223 12.91 12.64 1.82
C THR A 223 12.95 11.56 2.90
N ALA A 224 12.02 10.61 2.79
CA ALA A 224 11.94 9.46 3.67
C ALA A 224 13.12 8.51 3.35
N ASP A 225 13.95 8.18 4.34
CA ASP A 225 15.11 7.29 4.15
C ASP A 225 14.74 5.85 4.52
N GLY A 226 14.70 5.53 5.83
CA GLY A 226 14.45 4.17 6.29
C GLY A 226 13.92 4.11 7.72
N ILE A 227 13.59 2.89 8.16
CA ILE A 227 13.13 2.58 9.52
C ILE A 227 14.14 1.66 10.20
N GLY A 228 14.43 1.93 11.48
CA GLY A 228 15.27 1.11 12.33
C GLY A 228 14.55 0.56 13.55
N VAL A 229 15.21 -0.37 14.23
CA VAL A 229 14.78 -0.93 15.53
C VAL A 229 15.95 -0.93 16.50
N CYS A 230 15.70 -0.52 17.74
CA CYS A 230 16.69 -0.41 18.81
C CYS A 230 16.12 -0.92 20.15
N ILE A 231 16.99 -1.06 21.15
CA ILE A 231 16.57 -1.42 22.51
C ILE A 231 16.00 -0.16 23.19
N PRO A 232 14.75 -0.16 23.67
CA PRO A 232 14.15 1.00 24.34
C PRO A 232 15.05 1.58 25.44
N GLY A 233 15.24 2.89 25.44
CA GLY A 233 16.09 3.62 26.38
C GLY A 233 17.60 3.57 26.11
N SER A 234 18.05 2.76 25.15
CA SER A 234 19.46 2.74 24.72
C SER A 234 19.82 3.99 23.90
N THR A 235 21.09 4.40 23.94
CA THR A 235 21.61 5.45 23.05
C THR A 235 21.92 4.87 21.67
N VAL A 236 21.47 5.56 20.62
CA VAL A 236 21.72 5.21 19.22
C VAL A 236 22.39 6.39 18.53
N SER A 237 23.41 6.11 17.72
CA SER A 237 24.04 7.11 16.85
C SER A 237 23.95 6.66 15.39
N LEU A 238 23.45 7.53 14.53
CA LEU A 238 23.36 7.32 13.08
C LEU A 238 23.90 8.52 12.32
N GLY A 239 24.50 8.27 11.16
CA GLY A 239 25.18 9.31 10.39
C GLY A 239 25.10 9.04 8.89
N ALA A 240 25.39 10.10 8.13
CA ALA A 240 25.58 10.05 6.68
C ALA A 240 26.91 10.72 6.31
N GLY A 241 28.00 10.21 6.88
CA GLY A 241 29.38 10.68 6.72
C GLY A 241 29.97 11.31 7.99
N GLY A 242 29.14 11.68 8.97
CA GLY A 242 29.61 12.28 10.22
C GLY A 242 30.29 11.27 11.16
N VAL A 243 31.13 11.78 12.09
CA VAL A 243 31.86 10.97 13.08
C VAL A 243 31.21 11.06 14.48
N VAL A 244 31.10 9.93 15.19
CA VAL A 244 30.47 9.87 16.55
C VAL A 244 31.34 10.56 17.60
N SER A 245 32.66 10.39 17.50
CA SER A 245 33.65 11.00 18.39
C SER A 245 34.85 11.46 17.58
N CYS A 246 35.53 12.51 18.04
CA CYS A 246 36.72 13.03 17.36
C CYS A 246 38.00 12.67 18.14
N PRO A 247 38.96 11.94 17.54
CA PRO A 247 38.90 11.27 16.23
C PRO A 247 38.07 9.97 16.27
N GLY A 248 37.43 9.61 15.16
CA GLY A 248 36.61 8.40 15.04
C GLY A 248 36.23 8.10 13.59
N PRO A 249 35.73 6.89 13.30
CA PRO A 249 35.27 6.54 11.96
C PRO A 249 33.98 7.29 11.61
N ALA A 250 33.83 7.59 10.32
CA ALA A 250 32.57 8.09 9.77
C ALA A 250 31.51 6.99 9.77
N VAL A 251 30.26 7.38 10.01
CA VAL A 251 29.09 6.50 9.94
C VAL A 251 28.28 6.89 8.70
N GLY A 252 28.08 5.97 7.77
CA GLY A 252 27.41 6.23 6.50
C GLY A 252 28.23 7.12 5.55
N SER A 253 27.57 7.74 4.57
CA SER A 253 28.20 8.69 3.65
C SER A 253 27.20 9.68 3.05
N SER A 254 27.68 10.82 2.57
CA SER A 254 26.89 11.81 1.82
C SER A 254 27.66 12.30 0.59
N SER A 255 26.95 12.74 -0.44
CA SER A 255 27.56 13.35 -1.63
C SER A 255 26.70 14.48 -2.21
N GLY A 256 27.33 15.43 -2.89
CA GLY A 256 26.68 16.63 -3.41
C GLY A 256 26.68 17.76 -2.37
N ALA A 257 25.50 18.30 -2.07
CA ALA A 257 25.32 19.32 -1.05
C ALA A 257 25.61 18.81 0.38
N GLN A 258 25.78 19.74 1.32
CA GLN A 258 25.74 19.41 2.75
C GLN A 258 24.38 18.76 3.05
N MET A 259 24.38 17.62 3.73
CA MET A 259 23.16 16.90 4.07
C MET A 259 22.79 17.10 5.55
N VAL A 260 21.51 16.94 5.86
CA VAL A 260 20.96 16.93 7.22
C VAL A 260 20.17 15.65 7.45
N LEU A 261 20.10 15.25 8.72
CA LEU A 261 19.34 14.09 9.19
C LEU A 261 18.32 14.52 10.24
N ARG A 262 17.14 13.89 10.19
CA ARG A 262 16.13 13.95 11.25
C ARG A 262 15.73 12.53 11.63
N VAL A 263 15.61 12.29 12.93
CA VAL A 263 15.19 11.01 13.49
C VAL A 263 13.88 11.21 14.23
N CYS A 264 12.89 10.38 13.91
CA CYS A 264 11.57 10.42 14.52
C CYS A 264 11.27 9.10 15.23
N SER A 265 10.41 9.17 16.25
CA SER A 265 9.87 8.00 16.95
C SER A 265 8.91 7.25 16.03
N GLY A 266 9.06 5.93 15.96
CA GLY A 266 8.13 5.03 15.29
C GLY A 266 8.45 4.83 13.82
N VAL A 267 7.41 4.58 13.02
CA VAL A 267 7.52 4.27 11.58
C VAL A 267 7.06 5.42 10.68
N VAL A 268 6.77 6.58 11.28
CA VAL A 268 6.22 7.77 10.63
C VAL A 268 7.26 8.88 10.75
N GLY A 269 7.44 9.66 9.69
CA GLY A 269 8.24 10.88 9.79
C GLY A 269 7.66 11.89 10.79
N CYS A 270 8.34 13.02 10.96
CA CYS A 270 7.91 14.06 11.90
C CYS A 270 8.39 15.44 11.50
N ASP A 271 7.61 16.44 11.91
CA ASP A 271 8.01 17.84 11.89
C ASP A 271 8.90 18.15 13.11
N SER A 272 9.78 19.14 12.97
CA SER A 272 10.82 19.48 13.93
C SER A 272 10.27 19.74 15.33
N ALA A 273 9.18 20.51 15.41
CA ALA A 273 8.58 20.92 16.69
C ALA A 273 7.73 19.82 17.36
N ARG A 274 7.61 18.62 16.76
CA ARG A 274 6.81 17.52 17.31
C ARG A 274 7.58 16.79 18.40
N THR A 275 6.86 16.28 19.39
CA THR A 275 7.43 15.40 20.44
C THR A 275 7.94 14.07 19.90
N THR A 276 7.57 13.71 18.67
CA THR A 276 8.09 12.55 17.96
C THR A 276 9.47 12.80 17.36
N ASN A 277 9.96 14.04 17.30
CA ASN A 277 11.34 14.34 16.91
C ASN A 277 12.30 13.89 18.01
N LEU A 278 13.15 12.92 17.70
CA LEU A 278 14.15 12.36 18.62
C LEU A 278 15.49 13.09 18.53
N GLY A 279 15.75 13.78 17.42
CA GLY A 279 16.98 14.50 17.19
C GLY A 279 17.23 14.81 15.73
N GLU A 280 18.06 15.82 15.51
CA GLU A 280 18.47 16.30 14.20
C GLU A 280 19.97 16.54 14.19
N GLY A 281 20.57 16.44 13.02
CA GLY A 281 22.01 16.57 12.85
C GLY A 281 22.36 17.15 11.49
N ASP A 282 23.25 18.11 11.50
CA ASP A 282 23.65 18.90 10.34
C ASP A 282 25.16 18.93 10.10
N SER A 283 25.92 18.43 11.05
CA SER A 283 27.37 18.50 11.08
C SER A 283 27.91 17.50 12.10
N SER A 284 29.23 17.35 12.11
CA SER A 284 29.95 16.60 13.14
C SER A 284 31.19 17.40 13.57
N CYS A 285 31.91 16.92 14.58
CA CYS A 285 33.12 17.60 15.04
C CYS A 285 34.27 17.60 14.01
N ALA A 286 34.14 16.87 12.90
CA ALA A 286 35.15 16.75 11.84
C ALA A 286 34.75 17.41 10.51
N GLY A 287 33.54 17.94 10.37
CA GLY A 287 33.07 18.45 9.08
C GLY A 287 31.58 18.79 9.03
N SER A 288 31.07 18.98 7.81
CA SER A 288 29.68 19.31 7.51
C SER A 288 28.79 18.08 7.34
N GLU A 289 29.35 16.88 7.44
CA GLU A 289 28.61 15.63 7.31
C GLU A 289 27.79 15.36 8.59
N PRO A 290 26.50 15.01 8.46
CA PRO A 290 25.59 14.97 9.59
C PRO A 290 25.75 13.69 10.41
N ILE A 291 25.58 13.83 11.72
CA ILE A 291 25.40 12.73 12.67
C ILE A 291 24.37 13.10 13.74
N VAL A 292 23.56 12.13 14.16
CA VAL A 292 22.54 12.29 15.20
C VAL A 292 22.75 11.23 16.26
N THR A 293 22.70 11.64 17.53
CA THR A 293 22.66 10.73 18.68
C THR A 293 21.39 10.99 19.47
N PHE A 294 20.63 9.93 19.74
CA PHE A 294 19.34 10.02 20.42
C PHE A 294 19.11 8.82 21.35
N THR A 295 18.07 8.91 22.18
CA THR A 295 17.62 7.81 23.02
C THR A 295 16.51 7.04 22.32
N CYS A 296 16.68 5.73 22.17
CA CYS A 296 15.71 4.85 21.56
C CYS A 296 14.34 4.96 22.26
N PRO A 297 13.24 5.16 21.51
CA PRO A 297 11.92 5.36 22.10
C PRO A 297 11.37 4.08 22.73
N ALA A 298 10.32 4.23 23.53
CA ALA A 298 9.70 3.13 24.27
C ALA A 298 9.17 2.00 23.36
N GLU A 299 8.71 2.35 22.15
CA GLU A 299 8.22 1.39 21.15
C GLU A 299 9.36 0.59 20.47
N GLY A 300 10.60 1.05 20.59
CA GLY A 300 11.78 0.40 20.02
C GLY A 300 11.99 0.64 18.52
N TYR A 301 11.10 1.38 17.84
CA TYR A 301 11.23 1.74 16.42
C TYR A 301 11.53 3.22 16.25
N TYR A 302 12.29 3.54 15.21
CA TYR A 302 12.53 4.91 14.79
C TYR A 302 12.59 5.00 13.27
N SER A 303 12.34 6.19 12.74
CA SER A 303 12.41 6.49 11.31
C SER A 303 13.43 7.59 11.06
N VAL A 304 14.10 7.53 9.91
CA VAL A 304 15.09 8.52 9.49
C VAL A 304 14.63 9.23 8.23
N MET A 305 14.84 10.53 8.21
CA MET A 305 14.58 11.41 7.08
C MET A 305 15.88 12.13 6.73
N THR A 306 16.08 12.39 5.44
CA THR A 306 17.25 13.11 4.93
C THR A 306 16.82 14.29 4.07
N ALA A 307 17.63 15.34 4.05
CA ALA A 307 17.48 16.45 3.12
C ALA A 307 18.83 17.15 2.91
N PRO A 308 19.01 17.94 1.85
CA PRO A 308 20.13 18.90 1.77
C PRO A 308 20.01 19.98 2.85
N TRP A 309 21.08 20.63 3.27
CA TRP A 309 21.03 21.71 4.27
C TRP A 309 20.29 22.96 3.74
N ASP A 310 20.42 23.27 2.45
CA ASP A 310 19.62 24.27 1.73
C ASP A 310 18.59 23.54 0.87
N SER A 311 17.31 23.90 0.97
CA SER A 311 16.24 23.23 0.23
C SER A 311 16.35 23.33 -1.30
N ASP A 312 17.11 24.30 -1.82
CA ASP A 312 17.30 24.49 -3.26
C ASP A 312 18.43 23.63 -3.84
N ASP A 313 19.25 23.04 -2.96
CA ASP A 313 20.37 22.20 -3.35
C ASP A 313 19.97 20.75 -3.65
N ALA A 314 20.88 20.02 -4.30
CA ALA A 314 20.74 18.59 -4.54
C ALA A 314 21.88 17.81 -3.88
N GLY A 315 21.53 16.74 -3.19
CA GLY A 315 22.48 15.85 -2.54
C GLY A 315 21.87 14.48 -2.27
N THR A 316 22.72 13.52 -1.93
CA THR A 316 22.31 12.18 -1.55
C THR A 316 22.98 11.80 -0.24
N ALA A 317 22.26 11.06 0.59
CA ALA A 317 22.73 10.50 1.84
C ALA A 317 22.58 8.99 1.81
N SER A 318 23.57 8.28 2.34
CA SER A 318 23.51 6.87 2.67
C SER A 318 23.70 6.78 4.18
N VAL A 319 22.56 6.62 4.87
CA VAL A 319 22.53 6.55 6.33
C VAL A 319 23.02 5.19 6.79
N ASP A 320 23.86 5.18 7.82
CA ASP A 320 24.26 3.98 8.54
C ASP A 320 24.19 4.21 10.05
N VAL A 321 24.35 3.14 10.82
CA VAL A 321 24.36 3.15 12.29
C VAL A 321 25.76 2.88 12.81
N SER A 322 26.11 3.53 13.92
CA SER A 322 27.39 3.26 14.59
C SER A 322 27.45 1.80 15.05
N ALA A 323 28.62 1.16 14.88
CA ALA A 323 28.86 -0.23 15.27
C ALA A 323 28.60 -0.51 16.76
N ASP A 324 28.71 0.51 17.61
CA ASP A 324 28.47 0.41 19.05
C ASP A 324 26.98 0.57 19.43
N SER A 325 26.12 0.92 18.47
CA SER A 325 24.68 1.09 18.73
C SER A 325 23.97 -0.27 18.68
N PRO A 326 23.19 -0.65 19.71
CA PRO A 326 22.41 -1.90 19.71
C PRO A 326 21.14 -1.74 18.87
N THR A 327 21.32 -1.50 17.58
CA THR A 327 20.26 -1.18 16.61
C THR A 327 20.43 -1.99 15.32
N ARG A 328 19.36 -2.06 14.52
CA ARG A 328 19.44 -2.52 13.13
C ARG A 328 18.82 -1.48 12.23
N TYR A 329 19.51 -1.19 11.14
CA TYR A 329 19.08 -0.24 10.12
C TYR A 329 19.65 -0.65 8.74
N ALA A 330 18.93 -0.46 7.64
CA ALA A 330 17.49 -0.21 7.56
C ALA A 330 16.71 -1.54 7.56
N LEU A 331 15.46 -1.50 8.02
CA LEU A 331 14.59 -2.69 8.07
C LEU A 331 13.82 -2.90 6.77
N SER A 332 13.59 -4.18 6.42
CA SER A 332 12.70 -4.57 5.33
C SER A 332 11.22 -4.48 5.70
N GLU A 333 10.34 -4.49 4.71
CA GLU A 333 8.89 -4.37 4.93
C GLU A 333 8.34 -5.50 5.80
N SER A 334 8.80 -6.73 5.58
CA SER A 334 8.45 -7.88 6.43
C SER A 334 8.89 -7.74 7.88
N GLN A 335 9.94 -6.97 8.15
CA GLN A 335 10.45 -6.73 9.51
C GLN A 335 9.68 -5.61 10.20
N VAL A 336 9.30 -4.54 9.47
CA VAL A 336 8.50 -3.44 10.01
C VAL A 336 7.04 -3.84 10.20
N PHE A 337 6.46 -4.54 9.23
CA PHE A 337 5.06 -5.01 9.22
C PHE A 337 5.01 -6.52 9.49
N ALA A 338 5.29 -6.88 10.73
CA ALA A 338 5.33 -8.28 11.16
C ALA A 338 3.96 -8.81 11.66
N VAL A 339 3.00 -7.93 11.92
CA VAL A 339 1.74 -8.28 12.57
C VAL A 339 0.72 -8.67 11.51
N ARG A 340 0.58 -9.97 11.24
CA ARG A 340 -0.47 -10.45 10.33
C ARG A 340 -1.85 -10.14 10.89
N GLU A 341 -2.66 -9.45 10.10
CA GLU A 341 -4.01 -9.05 10.47
C GLU A 341 -5.06 -10.08 10.02
N GLY A 342 -5.00 -10.50 8.76
CA GLY A 342 -6.02 -11.35 8.17
C GLY A 342 -5.96 -11.28 6.65
N ALA A 343 -6.99 -11.78 5.99
CA ALA A 343 -7.12 -11.67 4.55
C ALA A 343 -8.51 -11.18 4.14
N PHE A 344 -8.52 -10.45 3.04
CA PHE A 344 -9.70 -9.84 2.43
C PHE A 344 -9.87 -10.42 1.03
N TYR A 345 -11.09 -10.81 0.66
CA TYR A 345 -11.36 -11.46 -0.62
C TYR A 345 -12.83 -11.32 -1.00
N GLY A 346 -13.14 -11.50 -2.29
CA GLY A 346 -14.50 -11.41 -2.80
C GLY A 346 -14.61 -10.60 -4.08
N ASN A 347 -15.81 -10.09 -4.36
CA ASN A 347 -16.06 -9.18 -5.48
C ASN A 347 -17.03 -8.04 -5.09
N VAL A 348 -16.57 -6.79 -5.10
CA VAL A 348 -17.44 -5.60 -4.94
C VAL A 348 -18.19 -5.24 -6.22
N PHE A 349 -17.81 -5.82 -7.36
CA PHE A 349 -18.30 -5.50 -8.70
C PHE A 349 -19.38 -6.49 -9.19
N ASP A 350 -20.12 -7.13 -8.28
CA ASP A 350 -21.30 -7.93 -8.62
C ASP A 350 -22.57 -7.11 -8.35
N PRO A 351 -23.20 -6.52 -9.38
CA PRO A 351 -24.35 -5.65 -9.20
C PRO A 351 -25.60 -6.37 -8.69
N LYS A 352 -25.62 -7.72 -8.72
CA LYS A 352 -26.71 -8.55 -8.17
C LYS A 352 -26.48 -8.92 -6.70
N ALA A 353 -25.29 -8.64 -6.17
CA ALA A 353 -24.90 -8.96 -4.79
C ALA A 353 -24.84 -7.72 -3.89
N LEU A 354 -25.52 -6.63 -4.26
CA LEU A 354 -25.65 -5.42 -3.45
C LEU A 354 -26.86 -5.55 -2.50
N ALA A 355 -26.67 -5.20 -1.24
CA ALA A 355 -27.76 -5.21 -0.25
C ALA A 355 -28.65 -3.96 -0.30
N THR A 356 -28.12 -2.85 -0.84
CA THR A 356 -28.83 -1.58 -1.03
C THR A 356 -28.39 -0.92 -2.34
N LYS A 357 -29.02 0.20 -2.67
CA LYS A 357 -28.64 1.06 -3.80
C LYS A 357 -28.39 2.47 -3.32
N VAL A 358 -27.26 3.04 -3.72
CA VAL A 358 -26.98 4.48 -3.63
C VAL A 358 -26.96 5.05 -5.04
N SER A 359 -27.54 6.23 -5.24
CA SER A 359 -27.46 6.90 -6.54
C SER A 359 -27.54 8.41 -6.43
N VAL A 360 -26.97 9.10 -7.42
CA VAL A 360 -27.18 10.53 -7.60
C VAL A 360 -28.45 10.78 -8.41
N GLU A 361 -29.35 11.58 -7.84
CA GLU A 361 -30.56 12.07 -8.48
C GLU A 361 -30.43 13.56 -8.83
N GLU A 362 -31.11 13.95 -9.90
CA GLU A 362 -31.15 15.34 -10.37
C GLU A 362 -32.48 15.95 -9.92
N VAL A 363 -32.42 16.96 -9.06
CA VAL A 363 -33.59 17.63 -8.50
C VAL A 363 -33.71 19.02 -9.11
N GLN A 364 -34.85 19.26 -9.78
CA GLN A 364 -35.20 20.55 -10.35
C GLN A 364 -35.71 21.48 -9.24
N VAL A 365 -35.05 22.61 -9.03
CA VAL A 365 -35.44 23.61 -8.03
C VAL A 365 -35.83 24.91 -8.75
N GLY A 366 -37.13 25.13 -8.95
CA GLY A 366 -37.71 26.44 -9.21
C GLY A 366 -37.07 27.33 -10.30
N GLY A 367 -36.63 26.77 -11.43
CA GLY A 367 -36.00 27.56 -12.52
C GLY A 367 -34.51 27.83 -12.34
N GLU A 368 -33.89 27.32 -11.28
CA GLU A 368 -32.44 27.32 -11.09
C GLU A 368 -31.76 26.15 -11.81
N ARG A 369 -30.42 26.12 -11.77
CA ARG A 369 -29.66 24.97 -12.26
C ARG A 369 -30.03 23.71 -11.47
N PRO A 370 -30.07 22.54 -12.10
CA PRO A 370 -30.39 21.30 -11.40
C PRO A 370 -29.43 21.06 -10.24
N ARG A 371 -29.98 20.64 -9.09
CA ARG A 371 -29.22 20.22 -7.94
C ARG A 371 -29.03 18.72 -7.97
N PHE A 372 -27.82 18.26 -7.75
CA PHE A 372 -27.53 16.83 -7.61
C PHE A 372 -27.58 16.45 -6.13
N VAL A 373 -28.34 15.39 -5.81
CA VAL A 373 -28.53 14.89 -4.44
C VAL A 373 -28.19 13.41 -4.42
N VAL A 374 -27.43 12.98 -3.42
CA VAL A 374 -27.16 11.56 -3.17
C VAL A 374 -28.36 10.97 -2.42
N VAL A 375 -28.85 9.83 -2.89
CA VAL A 375 -30.02 9.13 -2.34
C VAL A 375 -29.61 7.73 -1.93
N GLY A 376 -29.94 7.35 -0.69
CA GLY A 376 -29.70 6.02 -0.11
C GLY A 376 -28.39 5.89 0.66
N ASP A 377 -27.61 6.96 0.77
CA ASP A 377 -26.36 7.05 1.57
C ASP A 377 -26.61 7.12 3.08
N ASP A 378 -27.86 7.26 3.52
CA ASP A 378 -28.29 7.23 4.92
C ASP A 378 -28.85 5.85 5.36
N ALA A 379 -28.83 4.86 4.47
CA ALA A 379 -29.38 3.54 4.75
C ALA A 379 -28.57 2.80 5.83
N ILE A 380 -29.28 2.19 6.79
CA ILE A 380 -28.71 1.27 7.78
C ILE A 380 -29.08 -0.16 7.37
N ILE A 381 -28.09 -0.93 6.96
CA ILE A 381 -28.25 -2.31 6.50
C ILE A 381 -27.55 -3.24 7.49
N GLU A 382 -28.27 -4.24 8.00
CA GLU A 382 -27.68 -5.28 8.82
C GLU A 382 -26.75 -6.17 7.97
N GLY A 383 -25.51 -6.33 8.42
CA GLY A 383 -24.49 -7.13 7.74
C GLY A 383 -23.82 -6.42 6.56
N ALA A 384 -23.42 -7.22 5.56
CA ALA A 384 -22.59 -6.76 4.46
C ALA A 384 -23.38 -6.15 3.31
N ILE A 385 -22.98 -4.94 2.86
CA ILE A 385 -23.48 -4.29 1.65
C ILE A 385 -23.07 -5.10 0.41
N TYR A 386 -21.79 -5.48 0.33
CA TYR A 386 -21.28 -6.37 -0.71
C TYR A 386 -21.40 -7.82 -0.24
N ARG A 387 -22.47 -8.52 -0.65
CA ARG A 387 -22.80 -9.88 -0.16
C ARG A 387 -21.82 -10.96 -0.61
N LYS A 388 -20.95 -10.64 -1.56
CA LYS A 388 -19.84 -11.48 -2.05
C LYS A 388 -18.46 -10.95 -1.65
N MET A 389 -18.39 -10.11 -0.62
CA MET A 389 -17.14 -9.72 0.03
C MET A 389 -17.02 -10.38 1.39
N TYR A 390 -15.80 -10.80 1.69
CA TYR A 390 -15.47 -11.54 2.90
C TYR A 390 -14.14 -11.07 3.48
N SER A 391 -14.03 -11.21 4.80
CA SER A 391 -12.77 -11.11 5.51
C SER A 391 -12.56 -12.36 6.35
N CYS A 392 -11.32 -12.74 6.58
CA CYS A 392 -10.95 -13.63 7.66
C CYS A 392 -9.87 -12.95 8.50
N TYR A 393 -9.71 -13.40 9.75
CA TYR A 393 -8.76 -12.81 10.69
C TYR A 393 -7.65 -13.79 11.06
N ASP A 394 -6.48 -13.26 11.41
CA ASP A 394 -5.39 -14.09 11.92
C ASP A 394 -5.79 -14.77 13.26
N PRO A 395 -5.56 -16.09 13.43
CA PRO A 395 -6.00 -16.79 14.64
C PRO A 395 -5.24 -16.39 15.91
N SER A 396 -4.20 -15.53 15.82
CA SER A 396 -3.51 -15.00 17.01
C SER A 396 -4.14 -13.74 17.60
N TRP A 397 -5.23 -13.22 17.04
CA TRP A 397 -6.05 -12.22 17.73
C TRP A 397 -6.79 -12.84 18.92
N GLY A 398 -6.87 -12.11 20.05
CA GLY A 398 -7.63 -12.51 21.23
C GLY A 398 -9.13 -12.63 20.94
N ASP A 399 -9.67 -11.62 20.24
CA ASP A 399 -11.01 -11.64 19.66
C ASP A 399 -10.97 -11.18 18.20
N GLY A 400 -10.48 -12.07 17.32
CA GLY A 400 -10.33 -11.75 15.90
C GLY A 400 -11.65 -11.47 15.18
N ALA A 401 -12.77 -12.02 15.66
CA ALA A 401 -14.08 -11.74 15.07
C ALA A 401 -14.51 -10.30 15.37
N ALA A 402 -14.44 -9.87 16.63
CA ALA A 402 -14.72 -8.48 17.00
C ALA A 402 -13.77 -7.51 16.28
N TYR A 403 -12.47 -7.80 16.29
CA TYR A 403 -11.47 -7.00 15.57
C TYR A 403 -11.83 -6.84 14.09
N SER A 404 -12.09 -7.95 13.38
CA SER A 404 -12.40 -7.90 11.95
C SER A 404 -13.71 -7.15 11.67
N SER A 405 -14.73 -7.31 12.52
CA SER A 405 -15.98 -6.54 12.42
C SER A 405 -15.75 -5.03 12.55
N HIS A 406 -14.92 -4.59 13.50
CA HIS A 406 -14.53 -3.17 13.62
C HIS A 406 -13.75 -2.66 12.41
N ARG A 407 -13.05 -3.54 11.68
CA ARG A 407 -12.33 -3.16 10.46
C ARG A 407 -13.23 -3.05 9.25
N VAL A 408 -14.29 -3.86 9.13
CA VAL A 408 -15.12 -3.91 7.92
C VAL A 408 -16.48 -3.23 8.06
N CYS A 409 -16.94 -2.87 9.26
CA CYS A 409 -18.26 -2.26 9.47
C CYS A 409 -18.20 -0.79 9.84
N ALA A 410 -19.09 0.03 9.27
CA ALA A 410 -19.26 1.42 9.67
C ALA A 410 -19.93 1.52 11.05
N LEU A 411 -20.83 0.59 11.36
CA LEU A 411 -21.54 0.48 12.65
C LEU A 411 -21.23 -0.88 13.30
N PRO A 412 -20.00 -1.09 13.78
CA PRO A 412 -19.53 -2.41 14.20
C PRO A 412 -20.28 -2.98 15.41
N ASN A 413 -20.72 -2.13 16.35
CA ASN A 413 -21.53 -2.55 17.50
C ASN A 413 -22.90 -3.11 17.10
N ALA A 414 -23.44 -2.63 15.97
CA ALA A 414 -24.71 -3.11 15.41
C ALA A 414 -24.50 -4.19 14.34
N GLY A 415 -23.24 -4.49 13.96
CA GLY A 415 -22.93 -5.36 12.83
C GLY A 415 -23.54 -4.85 11.52
N ALA A 416 -23.67 -3.53 11.35
CA ALA A 416 -24.37 -2.91 10.23
C ALA A 416 -23.43 -2.09 9.34
N ASN A 417 -23.86 -1.89 8.09
CA ASN A 417 -23.12 -1.21 7.03
C ASN A 417 -21.70 -1.77 6.89
N CYS A 418 -21.61 -3.10 6.81
CA CYS A 418 -20.34 -3.79 6.64
C CYS A 418 -19.95 -3.86 5.16
N ALA A 419 -18.67 -3.65 4.86
CA ALA A 419 -18.11 -3.87 3.53
C ALA A 419 -18.02 -5.35 3.18
N ALA A 420 -17.93 -6.22 4.19
CA ALA A 420 -17.73 -7.64 4.01
C ALA A 420 -18.31 -8.46 5.17
N THR A 421 -18.52 -9.75 4.92
CA THR A 421 -18.87 -10.72 5.95
C THR A 421 -17.60 -11.31 6.58
N VAL A 422 -17.49 -11.25 7.91
CA VAL A 422 -16.38 -11.90 8.64
C VAL A 422 -16.61 -13.42 8.62
N ALA A 423 -15.83 -14.13 7.80
CA ALA A 423 -15.98 -15.56 7.59
C ALA A 423 -15.46 -16.40 8.76
N GLY A 424 -14.50 -15.91 9.53
CA GLY A 424 -13.86 -16.61 10.64
C GLY A 424 -12.34 -16.50 10.62
N PRO A 425 -11.59 -17.40 11.30
CA PRO A 425 -10.14 -17.37 11.27
C PRO A 425 -9.61 -17.78 9.89
N CYS A 426 -8.58 -17.10 9.39
CA CYS A 426 -7.96 -17.45 8.11
C CYS A 426 -7.30 -18.83 8.16
N TRP A 427 -6.74 -19.20 9.32
CA TRP A 427 -6.06 -20.47 9.51
C TRP A 427 -6.56 -21.20 10.75
N GLY A 428 -6.31 -22.51 10.81
CA GLY A 428 -6.65 -23.32 11.98
C GLY A 428 -5.99 -22.74 13.24
N SER A 429 -6.79 -22.61 14.31
CA SER A 429 -6.29 -22.17 15.61
C SER A 429 -5.87 -23.36 16.45
N ALA A 430 -4.62 -23.37 16.94
CA ALA A 430 -4.18 -24.34 17.93
C ALA A 430 -4.97 -24.20 19.26
N VAL A 431 -5.45 -22.99 19.56
CA VAL A 431 -6.21 -22.68 20.78
C VAL A 431 -7.68 -23.07 20.64
N LYS A 432 -8.24 -22.97 19.42
CA LYS A 432 -9.62 -23.35 19.10
C LYS A 432 -9.65 -24.31 17.90
N PRO A 433 -9.24 -25.59 18.08
CA PRO A 433 -9.14 -26.55 16.96
C PRO A 433 -10.49 -26.85 16.27
N SER A 434 -11.60 -26.56 16.95
CA SER A 434 -12.95 -26.73 16.42
C SER A 434 -13.34 -25.71 15.34
N LEU A 435 -12.59 -24.61 15.20
CA LEU A 435 -12.84 -23.60 14.16
C LEU A 435 -11.93 -23.88 12.96
N PRO A 436 -12.46 -24.42 11.85
CA PRO A 436 -11.65 -24.63 10.65
C PRO A 436 -11.18 -23.29 10.08
N GLY A 437 -9.92 -23.25 9.65
CA GLY A 437 -9.40 -22.11 8.90
C GLY A 437 -10.13 -21.91 7.58
N ARG A 438 -10.27 -20.66 7.15
CA ARG A 438 -10.93 -20.31 5.89
C ARG A 438 -10.01 -20.46 4.69
N CYS A 439 -8.70 -20.31 4.83
CA CYS A 439 -7.74 -20.40 3.75
C CYS A 439 -7.06 -21.77 3.73
N GLU A 440 -6.78 -22.27 2.53
CA GLU A 440 -6.20 -23.60 2.33
C GLU A 440 -4.67 -23.58 2.40
N VAL A 441 -4.07 -22.42 2.17
CA VAL A 441 -2.64 -22.21 2.14
C VAL A 441 -2.27 -21.06 3.08
N ASN A 442 -1.20 -21.26 3.84
CA ASN A 442 -0.66 -20.33 4.82
C ASN A 442 0.82 -20.14 4.47
N ASP A 443 1.11 -19.12 3.67
CA ASP A 443 2.31 -18.88 2.86
C ASP A 443 2.26 -19.60 1.50
N GLY A 444 1.95 -18.84 0.46
CA GLY A 444 1.88 -19.26 -0.92
C GLY A 444 3.24 -19.63 -1.53
N PRO A 445 3.27 -20.41 -2.62
CA PRO A 445 4.52 -20.87 -3.24
C PRO A 445 5.24 -19.83 -4.11
N GLN A 446 4.59 -18.74 -4.54
CA GLN A 446 5.16 -17.76 -5.47
C GLN A 446 6.14 -16.82 -4.79
N VAL A 447 5.84 -16.40 -3.56
CA VAL A 447 6.72 -15.56 -2.74
C VAL A 447 6.93 -16.21 -1.37
N PRO A 448 7.76 -17.27 -1.28
CA PRO A 448 7.92 -18.02 -0.03
C PRO A 448 8.41 -17.15 1.13
N GLY A 449 7.73 -17.25 2.27
CA GLY A 449 8.08 -16.57 3.51
C GLY A 449 7.42 -15.20 3.70
N ASP A 450 6.59 -14.75 2.76
CA ASP A 450 5.82 -13.52 2.90
C ASP A 450 4.59 -13.71 3.81
N GLY A 451 4.16 -14.96 4.01
CA GLY A 451 3.11 -15.33 4.93
C GLY A 451 1.72 -14.89 4.49
N ASP A 452 1.47 -14.72 3.21
CA ASP A 452 0.12 -14.52 2.70
C ASP A 452 -0.80 -15.73 2.95
N TYR A 453 -2.11 -15.50 2.87
CA TYR A 453 -3.13 -16.53 2.89
C TYR A 453 -3.67 -16.70 1.50
N GLU A 454 -3.80 -17.96 1.06
CA GLU A 454 -4.22 -18.26 -0.30
C GLU A 454 -5.41 -19.22 -0.34
N ARG A 455 -6.20 -19.12 -1.42
CA ARG A 455 -7.39 -19.97 -1.67
C ARG A 455 -8.40 -19.96 -0.52
N CYS A 456 -8.84 -18.77 -0.11
CA CYS A 456 -9.77 -18.58 1.01
C CYS A 456 -11.21 -18.95 0.67
N LYS A 457 -11.94 -19.51 1.63
CA LYS A 457 -13.32 -19.98 1.49
C LYS A 457 -14.29 -19.03 2.15
N ASP A 458 -15.35 -18.71 1.43
CA ASP A 458 -16.50 -18.02 2.02
C ASP A 458 -17.31 -18.94 2.97
N PRO A 459 -18.32 -18.42 3.70
CA PRO A 459 -19.16 -19.23 4.58
C PRO A 459 -19.94 -20.36 3.88
N TYR A 460 -20.08 -20.30 2.55
CA TYR A 460 -20.78 -21.29 1.73
C TYR A 460 -19.83 -22.34 1.13
N GLY A 461 -18.52 -22.20 1.35
CA GLY A 461 -17.49 -23.13 0.88
C GLY A 461 -16.95 -22.81 -0.51
N ASN A 462 -17.35 -21.71 -1.15
CA ASN A 462 -16.75 -21.31 -2.43
C ASN A 462 -15.33 -20.79 -2.19
N VAL A 463 -14.41 -21.20 -3.07
CA VAL A 463 -12.99 -20.84 -2.98
C VAL A 463 -12.71 -19.58 -3.81
N TRP A 464 -12.04 -18.62 -3.19
CA TRP A 464 -11.55 -17.37 -3.76
C TRP A 464 -10.02 -17.43 -3.86
N LYS A 465 -9.48 -17.20 -5.06
CA LYS A 465 -8.05 -17.41 -5.36
C LYS A 465 -7.22 -16.13 -5.34
N GLU A 466 -7.88 -14.99 -5.17
CA GLU A 466 -7.24 -13.68 -5.18
C GLU A 466 -7.43 -12.95 -3.82
N PRO A 467 -7.19 -13.60 -2.67
CA PRO A 467 -7.15 -12.90 -1.41
C PRO A 467 -5.97 -11.92 -1.35
N VAL A 468 -6.13 -10.88 -0.54
CA VAL A 468 -5.02 -10.00 -0.13
C VAL A 468 -4.89 -10.12 1.37
N THR A 469 -3.70 -10.47 1.83
CA THR A 469 -3.34 -10.55 3.24
C THR A 469 -2.75 -9.23 3.69
N THR A 470 -3.19 -8.73 4.85
CA THR A 470 -2.65 -7.49 5.41
C THR A 470 -1.73 -7.76 6.59
N PHE A 471 -0.68 -6.97 6.67
CA PHE A 471 0.25 -6.91 7.78
C PHE A 471 0.36 -5.49 8.31
N LEU A 472 0.37 -5.40 9.63
CA LEU A 472 0.42 -4.16 10.39
C LEU A 472 1.78 -4.02 11.05
N HIS A 473 2.16 -2.77 11.30
CA HIS A 473 3.27 -2.46 12.19
C HIS A 473 2.81 -2.58 13.65
N ASP A 474 1.78 -1.82 14.01
CA ASP A 474 1.12 -1.85 15.31
C ASP A 474 -0.22 -2.61 15.20
N PRO A 475 -0.46 -3.67 16.00
CA PRO A 475 -1.75 -4.37 16.01
C PRO A 475 -2.94 -3.45 16.24
N CYS A 476 -2.74 -2.38 17.00
CA CYS A 476 -3.78 -1.45 17.39
C CYS A 476 -3.89 -0.26 16.43
N GLY A 477 -2.94 -0.03 15.53
CA GLY A 477 -2.92 1.16 14.68
C GLY A 477 -4.27 1.43 13.97
N PRO A 478 -4.90 0.44 13.33
CA PRO A 478 -6.17 0.65 12.63
C PRO A 478 -7.41 0.85 13.51
N VAL A 479 -7.31 0.62 14.83
CA VAL A 479 -8.42 0.75 15.79
C VAL A 479 -8.06 1.79 16.86
N SER A 480 -9.02 2.55 17.40
CA SER A 480 -8.67 3.62 18.38
C SER A 480 -9.72 3.85 19.47
N ASP A 481 -10.59 2.87 19.70
CA ASP A 481 -11.70 3.05 20.63
C ASP A 481 -11.27 2.85 22.10
N ASP A 482 -12.12 3.20 23.07
CA ASP A 482 -11.91 2.94 24.51
C ASP A 482 -11.71 1.45 24.82
N GLN A 483 -12.02 0.58 23.86
CA GLN A 483 -11.80 -0.87 23.88
C GLN A 483 -10.53 -1.34 23.17
N THR A 484 -9.66 -0.43 22.72
CA THR A 484 -8.47 -0.72 21.89
C THR A 484 -7.70 -1.92 22.43
N GLY A 485 -7.29 -1.90 23.70
CA GLY A 485 -6.50 -2.99 24.29
C GLY A 485 -7.18 -4.37 24.28
N LYS A 486 -8.52 -4.43 24.26
CA LYS A 486 -9.26 -5.70 24.15
C LYS A 486 -9.35 -6.18 22.70
N LEU A 487 -9.60 -5.25 21.76
CA LEU A 487 -9.82 -5.57 20.35
C LEU A 487 -8.54 -6.00 19.62
N CYS A 488 -7.46 -5.23 19.78
CA CYS A 488 -6.18 -5.52 19.14
C CYS A 488 -5.27 -6.41 20.01
N GLY A 489 -5.77 -6.90 21.15
CA GLY A 489 -5.05 -7.85 21.98
C GLY A 489 -4.70 -9.11 21.19
N ARG A 490 -3.44 -9.55 21.24
CA ARG A 490 -3.00 -10.78 20.59
C ARG A 490 -2.76 -11.86 21.63
N THR A 491 -3.17 -13.08 21.33
CA THR A 491 -2.74 -14.24 22.11
C THR A 491 -1.25 -14.41 21.87
N VAL A 492 -0.43 -14.12 22.88
CA VAL A 492 1.01 -14.38 22.83
C VAL A 492 1.17 -15.87 22.56
N ARG A 493 1.60 -16.24 21.35
CA ARG A 493 2.07 -17.61 21.15
C ARG A 493 3.27 -17.76 22.08
N PRO A 494 3.31 -18.76 22.97
CA PRO A 494 4.55 -19.05 23.69
C PRO A 494 5.62 -19.23 22.61
N ARG A 495 6.66 -18.39 22.66
CA ARG A 495 7.82 -18.50 21.76
C ARG A 495 8.25 -19.96 21.89
N LYS A 496 8.09 -20.77 20.83
CA LYS A 496 8.86 -22.01 20.76
C LYS A 496 10.30 -21.53 20.74
N GLU A 497 11.01 -21.75 21.84
CA GLU A 497 12.46 -21.61 21.91
C GLU A 497 13.02 -22.30 20.65
N ARG A 498 13.60 -21.50 19.76
CA ARG A 498 14.25 -21.97 18.55
C ARG A 498 15.71 -22.23 18.86
#